data_AF-A0A5K7Y3H6-F1
#
_entry.id   AF-A0A5K7Y3H6-F1
#
_cell.length_a   1.000
_cell.length_b   1.000
_cell.length_c   1.000
_cell.angle_alpha   90.00
_cell.angle_beta   90.00
_cell.angle_gamma   90.00
#
_symmetry.space_group_name_H-M   'P 1'
#
loop_
_entity.id
_entity.type
_entity.pdbx_description
1 polymer ?
#
loop_
_entity_poly.entity_id
_entity_poly.type
_entity_poly.pdbx_seq_one_letter_code
_entity_poly.pdbx_strand_id
1 'polypeptide(L)'
;MADPDPMNIPITDVSPATAGAATPAKHEIACSNCQACCCRLEVILLTDTGVPDYLIDEDEWGGEVMRRLDDGWCAAVDRETLMCTIYDRRPQLCRDYEMGSPECEDERLENGLDQ
;
A
#
# COMPACT_ATOMS: atom_id res chain seq x y z
N MET A 1 40.44 -6.65 48.11
CA MET A 1 39.17 -6.53 47.39
C MET A 1 39.35 -5.35 46.45
N ALA A 2 39.91 -5.63 45.28
CA ALA A 2 40.16 -4.64 44.24
C ALA A 2 39.09 -4.90 43.17
N ASP A 3 38.22 -3.93 42.93
CA ASP A 3 37.32 -3.90 41.78
C ASP A 3 38.15 -3.69 40.51
N PRO A 4 38.09 -4.57 39.50
CA PRO A 4 38.69 -4.29 38.21
C PRO A 4 37.74 -3.41 37.38
N ASP A 5 38.22 -2.23 37.00
CA ASP A 5 37.59 -1.32 36.04
C ASP A 5 37.16 -2.06 34.75
N PRO A 6 35.91 -1.88 34.25
CA PRO A 6 35.48 -2.50 33.01
C PRO A 6 36.12 -1.83 31.79
N MET A 7 36.67 -2.68 30.92
CA MET A 7 37.29 -2.36 29.64
C MET A 7 36.44 -1.42 28.78
N ASN A 8 36.95 -0.21 28.52
CA ASN A 8 36.37 0.72 27.56
C ASN A 8 36.88 0.39 26.14
N ILE A 9 36.03 -0.21 25.31
CA ILE A 9 36.30 -0.43 23.88
C ILE A 9 35.94 0.87 23.14
N PRO A 10 36.87 1.50 22.39
CA PRO A 10 36.55 2.71 21.65
C PRO A 10 35.58 2.38 20.49
N ILE A 11 34.46 3.09 20.45
CA ILE A 11 33.54 3.06 19.31
C ILE A 11 34.17 3.82 18.14
N THR A 12 34.51 3.12 17.07
CA THR A 12 34.89 3.75 15.80
C THR A 12 33.62 4.19 15.08
N ASP A 13 33.51 5.49 14.86
CA ASP A 13 32.44 6.10 14.07
C ASP A 13 32.56 5.65 12.61
N VAL A 14 31.62 4.82 12.16
CA VAL A 14 31.46 4.45 10.74
C VAL A 14 30.38 5.33 10.14
N SER A 15 30.69 6.62 9.99
CA SER A 15 29.89 7.51 9.15
C SER A 15 30.04 7.10 7.68
N PRO A 16 28.96 6.86 6.92
CA PRO A 16 29.07 6.65 5.49
C PRO A 16 29.33 7.98 4.78
N ALA A 17 30.40 8.03 4.00
CA ALA A 17 30.71 9.14 3.10
C ALA A 17 29.61 9.25 2.03
N THR A 18 28.91 10.38 2.02
CA THR A 18 27.86 10.70 1.05
C THR A 18 28.52 11.06 -0.29
N ALA A 19 28.43 10.17 -1.27
CA ALA A 19 28.67 10.51 -2.67
C ALA A 19 27.30 10.84 -3.30
N GLY A 20 27.10 12.13 -3.59
CA GLY A 20 25.91 12.63 -4.28
C GLY A 20 25.85 12.12 -5.70
N ALA A 21 25.12 11.02 -5.91
CA ALA A 21 24.35 10.84 -7.12
C ALA A 21 23.03 11.58 -6.92
N ALA A 22 22.71 12.54 -7.79
CA ALA A 22 21.37 13.09 -7.83
C ALA A 22 20.44 11.98 -8.33
N THR A 23 19.85 11.25 -7.38
CA THR A 23 18.72 10.37 -7.62
C THR A 23 17.64 11.20 -8.31
N PRO A 24 17.04 10.74 -9.42
CA PRO A 24 15.85 11.41 -9.95
C PRO A 24 14.85 11.57 -8.81
N ALA A 25 14.28 12.77 -8.66
CA ALA A 25 13.32 13.02 -7.59
C ALA A 25 12.14 12.05 -7.77
N LYS A 26 12.00 11.09 -6.84
CA LYS A 26 10.86 10.18 -6.77
C LYS A 26 9.61 11.07 -6.70
N HIS A 27 8.68 10.90 -7.63
CA HIS A 27 7.46 11.70 -7.65
C HIS A 27 6.71 11.51 -6.31
N GLU A 28 6.06 12.56 -5.82
CA GLU A 28 5.25 12.46 -4.60
C GLU A 28 4.14 11.43 -4.81
N ILE A 29 4.08 10.43 -3.93
CA ILE A 29 3.07 9.38 -3.99
C ILE A 29 1.73 9.96 -3.54
N ALA A 30 0.76 9.96 -4.44
CA ALA A 30 -0.59 10.42 -4.16
C ALA A 30 -1.64 9.54 -4.88
N CYS A 31 -2.81 9.32 -4.28
CA CYS A 31 -3.89 8.60 -4.96
C CYS A 31 -4.30 9.27 -6.28
N SER A 32 -4.18 10.60 -6.39
CA SER A 32 -4.48 11.34 -7.62
C SER A 32 -3.55 11.03 -8.79
N ASN A 33 -2.43 10.33 -8.56
CA ASN A 33 -1.49 9.92 -9.60
C ASN A 33 -1.21 8.41 -9.62
N CYS A 34 -1.92 7.60 -8.82
CA CYS A 34 -1.66 6.16 -8.71
C CYS A 34 -2.39 5.29 -9.73
N GLN A 35 -3.18 5.90 -10.62
CA GLN A 35 -4.03 5.20 -11.59
C GLN A 35 -4.87 4.07 -10.93
N ALA A 36 -5.31 4.31 -9.69
CA ALA A 36 -5.96 3.35 -8.80
C ALA A 36 -5.43 1.90 -8.88
N CYS A 37 -4.09 1.75 -8.83
CA CYS A 37 -3.42 0.44 -8.77
C CYS A 37 -4.00 -0.46 -7.67
N CYS A 38 -4.27 0.07 -6.47
CA CYS A 38 -4.86 -0.69 -5.37
C CYS A 38 -6.27 -1.25 -5.67
N CYS A 39 -7.03 -0.65 -6.61
CA CYS A 39 -8.35 -1.16 -7.01
C CYS A 39 -8.25 -2.38 -7.94
N ARG A 40 -7.05 -2.83 -8.31
CA ARG A 40 -6.82 -4.06 -9.08
C ARG A 40 -6.60 -5.27 -8.18
N LEU A 41 -6.38 -5.04 -6.88
CA LEU A 41 -6.16 -6.10 -5.90
C LEU A 41 -7.47 -6.79 -5.54
N GLU A 42 -7.35 -8.08 -5.24
CA GLU A 42 -8.42 -8.82 -4.59
C GLU A 42 -8.46 -8.45 -3.10
N VAL A 43 -9.67 -8.18 -2.60
CA VAL A 43 -9.88 -7.67 -1.24
C VAL A 43 -10.93 -8.53 -0.57
N ILE A 44 -10.51 -9.27 0.46
CA ILE A 44 -11.40 -10.06 1.31
C ILE A 44 -12.11 -9.14 2.30
N LEU A 45 -13.41 -9.38 2.48
CA LEU A 45 -14.27 -8.68 3.43
C LEU A 45 -14.30 -9.46 4.75
N LEU A 46 -13.43 -9.07 5.69
CA LEU A 46 -13.29 -9.75 6.98
C LEU A 46 -14.41 -9.41 7.98
N THR A 47 -15.11 -8.29 7.79
CA THR A 47 -16.12 -7.76 8.72
C THR A 47 -17.18 -6.96 7.98
N ASP A 48 -18.32 -6.73 8.65
CA ASP A 48 -19.40 -5.86 8.19
C ASP A 48 -18.91 -4.40 8.08
N THR A 49 -18.50 -4.00 6.87
CA THR A 49 -17.78 -2.75 6.60
C THR A 49 -18.69 -1.63 6.09
N GLY A 50 -19.97 -1.94 5.86
CA GLY A 50 -20.92 -1.03 5.21
C GLY A 50 -20.71 -0.92 3.69
N VAL A 51 -19.92 -1.82 3.10
CA VAL A 51 -19.85 -2.00 1.65
C VAL A 51 -21.24 -2.42 1.13
N PRO A 52 -21.81 -1.73 0.13
CA PRO A 52 -23.07 -2.13 -0.46
C PRO A 52 -23.04 -3.54 -1.08
N ASP A 53 -24.08 -4.34 -0.86
CA ASP A 53 -24.18 -5.74 -1.33
C ASP A 53 -23.90 -5.90 -2.83
N TYR A 54 -24.29 -4.93 -3.67
CA TYR A 54 -24.06 -4.99 -5.12
C TYR A 54 -22.58 -4.88 -5.55
N LEU A 55 -21.71 -4.51 -4.61
CA LEU A 55 -20.25 -4.43 -4.74
C LEU A 55 -19.53 -5.61 -4.07
N ILE A 56 -20.27 -6.61 -3.58
CA ILE A 56 -19.74 -7.81 -2.95
C ILE A 56 -19.90 -8.99 -3.92
N ASP A 57 -18.93 -9.89 -3.91
CA ASP A 57 -18.99 -11.19 -4.58
C ASP A 57 -18.53 -12.29 -3.61
N GLU A 58 -18.76 -13.55 -3.97
CA GLU A 58 -18.33 -14.71 -3.19
C GLU A 58 -17.20 -15.45 -3.91
N ASP A 59 -16.10 -15.73 -3.21
CA ASP A 59 -14.97 -16.50 -3.74
C ASP A 59 -15.27 -18.02 -3.80
N GLU A 60 -14.33 -18.80 -4.33
CA GLU A 60 -14.51 -20.26 -4.48
C GLU A 60 -14.64 -21.03 -3.16
N TRP A 61 -14.31 -20.40 -2.03
CA TRP A 61 -14.36 -20.97 -0.68
C TRP A 61 -15.55 -20.47 0.13
N GLY A 62 -16.42 -19.63 -0.44
CA GLY A 62 -17.57 -19.06 0.24
C GLY A 62 -17.25 -17.80 1.04
N GLY A 63 -16.09 -17.18 0.83
CA GLY A 63 -15.68 -15.93 1.45
C GLY A 63 -16.18 -14.72 0.66
N GLU A 64 -16.61 -13.67 1.37
CA GLU A 64 -16.99 -12.41 0.72
C GLU A 64 -15.76 -11.61 0.29
N VAL A 65 -15.77 -11.12 -0.95
CA VAL A 65 -14.72 -10.29 -1.54
C VAL A 65 -15.32 -9.05 -2.19
N MET A 66 -14.50 -8.01 -2.40
CA MET A 66 -14.89 -6.91 -3.27
C MET A 66 -15.11 -7.44 -4.69
N ARG A 67 -16.30 -7.19 -5.24
CA ARG A 67 -16.64 -7.57 -6.60
C ARG A 67 -15.69 -6.91 -7.61
N ARG A 68 -15.14 -7.72 -8.51
CA ARG A 68 -14.31 -7.27 -9.62
C ARG A 68 -15.06 -7.39 -10.94
N LEU A 69 -14.79 -6.46 -11.84
CA LEU A 69 -15.31 -6.49 -13.21
C LEU A 69 -14.36 -7.29 -14.11
N ASP A 70 -14.82 -7.60 -15.33
CA ASP A 70 -14.07 -8.40 -16.30
C ASP A 70 -12.71 -7.78 -16.71
N ASP A 71 -12.52 -6.49 -16.45
CA ASP A 71 -11.26 -5.78 -16.70
C ASP A 71 -10.27 -5.83 -15.52
N GLY A 72 -10.62 -6.56 -14.45
CA GLY A 72 -9.78 -6.80 -13.29
C GLY A 72 -9.85 -5.72 -12.22
N TRP A 73 -10.68 -4.69 -12.37
CA TRP A 73 -10.83 -3.65 -11.36
C TRP A 73 -12.02 -3.92 -10.44
N CYS A 74 -11.88 -3.49 -9.19
CA CYS A 74 -12.97 -3.42 -8.24
C CYS A 74 -14.12 -2.56 -8.78
N ALA A 75 -15.35 -3.05 -8.65
CA ALA A 75 -16.56 -2.43 -9.18
C ALA A 75 -16.87 -1.04 -8.58
N ALA A 76 -16.20 -0.66 -7.48
CA ALA A 76 -16.38 0.63 -6.81
C ALA A 76 -15.50 1.76 -7.35
N VAL A 77 -14.55 1.47 -8.25
CA VAL A 77 -13.67 2.50 -8.80
C VAL A 77 -14.40 3.36 -9.83
N ASP A 78 -14.22 4.67 -9.75
CA ASP A 78 -14.64 5.59 -10.80
C ASP A 78 -13.63 5.60 -11.94
N ARG A 79 -14.09 5.42 -13.19
CA ARG A 79 -13.19 5.24 -14.34
C ARG A 79 -12.68 6.53 -14.95
N GLU A 80 -13.28 7.66 -14.62
CA GLU A 80 -12.85 8.97 -15.11
C GLU A 80 -11.80 9.56 -14.17
N THR A 81 -12.04 9.47 -12.87
CA THR A 81 -11.20 10.05 -11.81
C THR A 81 -10.17 9.07 -11.26
N LEU A 82 -10.36 7.76 -11.47
CA LEU A 82 -9.53 6.69 -10.89
C LEU A 82 -9.47 6.77 -9.35
N MET A 83 -10.58 7.18 -8.73
CA MET A 83 -10.76 7.23 -7.28
C MET A 83 -11.88 6.30 -6.84
N CYS A 84 -11.81 5.81 -5.61
CA CYS A 84 -12.85 4.96 -5.05
C CYS A 84 -14.13 5.78 -4.77
N THR A 85 -15.27 5.37 -5.31
CA THR A 85 -16.58 6.04 -5.13
C THR A 85 -17.18 5.82 -3.74
N ILE A 86 -16.66 4.87 -2.97
CA ILE A 86 -17.14 4.50 -1.64
C ILE A 86 -16.12 4.79 -0.54
N TYR A 87 -15.30 5.85 -0.68
CA TYR A 87 -14.16 6.13 0.20
C TYR A 87 -14.49 6.02 1.72
N ASP A 88 -15.66 6.51 2.13
CA ASP A 88 -16.16 6.48 3.52
C ASP A 88 -16.68 5.11 3.99
N ARG A 89 -17.00 4.23 3.03
CA ARG A 89 -17.52 2.87 3.23
C ARG A 89 -16.56 1.81 2.71
N ARG A 90 -15.28 2.17 2.51
CA ARG A 90 -14.25 1.22 2.08
C ARG A 90 -14.15 0.07 3.07
N PRO A 91 -13.88 -1.15 2.59
CA PRO A 91 -13.59 -2.26 3.47
C PRO A 91 -12.34 -1.98 4.29
N GLN A 92 -12.21 -2.63 5.45
CA GLN A 92 -11.13 -2.37 6.39
C GLN A 92 -9.75 -2.56 5.74
N LEU A 93 -9.58 -3.59 4.92
CA LEU A 93 -8.31 -3.84 4.21
C LEU A 93 -7.92 -2.67 3.29
N CYS A 94 -8.88 -2.02 2.63
CA CYS A 94 -8.60 -0.81 1.83
C CYS A 94 -8.33 0.44 2.67
N ARG A 95 -8.71 0.46 3.96
CA ARG A 95 -8.39 1.55 4.90
C ARG A 95 -6.99 1.39 5.49
N ASP A 96 -6.63 0.16 5.80
CA ASP A 96 -5.33 -0.21 6.35
C ASP A 96 -4.22 -0.15 5.29
N TYR A 97 -4.59 -0.20 4.01
CA TYR A 97 -3.68 0.07 2.91
C TYR A 97 -3.31 1.56 2.86
N GLU A 98 -2.17 1.89 3.48
CA GLU A 98 -1.69 3.26 3.62
C GLU A 98 -1.04 3.79 2.32
N MET A 99 -1.38 5.03 1.96
CA MET A 99 -0.76 5.70 0.82
C MET A 99 0.74 5.93 1.08
N GLY A 100 1.58 5.42 0.18
CA GLY A 100 3.04 5.50 0.33
C GLY A 100 3.63 4.45 1.28
N SER A 101 2.84 3.47 1.73
CA SER A 101 3.39 2.28 2.38
C SER A 101 4.25 1.46 1.40
N PRO A 102 5.11 0.55 1.88
CA PRO A 102 5.85 -0.36 1.00
C PRO A 102 4.95 -1.11 0.02
N GLU A 103 3.79 -1.58 0.47
CA GLU A 103 2.80 -2.24 -0.39
C GLU A 103 2.22 -1.28 -1.44
N CYS A 104 2.05 0.00 -1.10
CA CYS A 104 1.69 1.03 -2.07
C CYS A 104 2.77 1.26 -3.12
N GLU A 105 4.05 1.28 -2.72
CA GLU A 105 5.16 1.44 -3.64
C GLU A 105 5.30 0.22 -4.57
N ASP A 106 5.22 -0.98 -4.03
CA ASP A 106 5.32 -2.24 -4.78
C ASP A 106 4.22 -2.32 -5.84
N GLU A 107 2.97 -2.04 -5.47
CA GLU A 107 1.88 -1.99 -6.45
C GLU A 107 2.09 -0.93 -7.53
N ARG A 108 2.63 0.23 -7.17
CA ARG A 108 2.92 1.26 -8.17
C ARG A 108 4.00 0.79 -9.14
N LEU A 109 5.01 0.05 -8.68
CA LEU A 109 6.04 -0.56 -9.52
C LEU A 109 5.47 -1.65 -10.43
N GLU A 110 4.68 -2.58 -9.89
CA GLU A 110 4.04 -3.66 -10.66
C GLU A 110 3.11 -3.11 -11.75
N ASN A 111 2.48 -1.97 -11.47
CA ASN A 111 1.60 -1.28 -12.42
C ASN A 111 2.34 -0.25 -13.30
N GLY A 112 3.67 -0.17 -13.23
CA GLY A 112 4.52 0.61 -14.13
C GLY A 112 4.49 2.12 -13.93
N LEU A 113 4.18 2.60 -12.72
CA LEU A 113 4.01 4.02 -12.41
C LEU A 113 5.31 4.74 -12.01
N ASP A 114 6.22 4.04 -11.31
CA ASP A 114 7.40 4.64 -10.69
C ASP A 114 8.72 3.89 -11.04
N GLN A 115 8.98 3.66 -12.33
CA GLN A 115 10.23 3.02 -12.81
C GLN A 115 11.44 3.94 -12.82
#